data_AF-A0A4D6LMV1-F1
#
_entry.id   AF-A0A4D6LMV1-F1
#
_cell.length_a   1.000
_cell.length_b   1.000
_cell.length_c   1.000
_cell.angle_alpha   90.00
_cell.angle_beta   90.00
_cell.angle_gamma   90.00
#
_symmetry.space_group_name_H-M   'P 1'
#
loop_
_entity.id
_entity.type
_entity.pdbx_description
1 polymer ?
#
loop_
_entity_poly.entity_id
_entity_poly.type
_entity_poly.pdbx_seq_one_letter_code
_entity_poly.pdbx_strand_id
1 'polypeptide(L)'
;MCKISRVLNVVRSPEIGIPLSIQQYKLLTPSVLIGRLITAHQHLLALKISEYLGMNQEVVIKHWACSKITASLAIPDAALLEILLDKLKLCKGISYAAVAAHADKSGRRKLAALLVEHEPRSSKQHLSAMYSVSFLILYGIALATEGWGLMQV
;
A
#
# COMPACT_ATOMS: atom_id res chain seq x y z
N MET A 1 -19.13 -13.87 24.75
CA MET A 1 -18.92 -12.39 24.80
C MET A 1 -18.84 -11.84 23.38
N CYS A 2 -19.59 -10.78 23.06
CA CYS A 2 -19.67 -10.23 21.71
C CYS A 2 -18.47 -9.33 21.39
N LYS A 3 -17.82 -9.53 20.23
CA LYS A 3 -16.69 -8.72 19.73
C LYS A 3 -16.94 -7.20 19.83
N ILE A 4 -18.17 -6.78 19.50
CA ILE A 4 -18.63 -5.39 19.51
C ILE A 4 -18.52 -4.75 20.90
N SER A 5 -18.88 -5.47 21.97
CA SER A 5 -18.84 -4.91 23.32
C SER A 5 -17.41 -4.63 23.79
N ARG A 6 -16.43 -5.42 23.34
CA ARG A 6 -15.01 -5.17 23.63
C ARG A 6 -14.50 -3.95 22.87
N VAL A 7 -14.86 -3.82 21.59
CA VAL A 7 -14.53 -2.64 20.79
C VAL A 7 -15.10 -1.38 21.42
N LEU A 8 -16.37 -1.40 21.84
CA LEU A 8 -17.00 -0.26 22.50
C LEU A 8 -16.34 0.10 23.83
N ASN A 9 -15.92 -0.89 24.61
CA ASN A 9 -15.23 -0.63 25.87
C ASN A 9 -13.90 0.09 25.66
N VAL A 10 -13.13 -0.35 24.64
CA VAL A 10 -11.87 0.29 24.29
C VAL A 10 -12.11 1.72 23.79
N VAL A 11 -13.04 1.92 22.87
CA VAL A 11 -13.34 3.23 22.27
C VAL A 11 -13.86 4.27 23.29
N ARG A 12 -14.51 3.80 24.35
CA ARG A 12 -14.98 4.63 25.48
C ARG A 12 -13.91 4.94 26.52
N SER A 13 -12.69 4.38 26.39
CA SER A 13 -11.62 4.70 27.33
C SER A 13 -11.35 6.22 27.28
N PRO A 14 -10.95 6.83 28.42
CA PRO A 14 -10.71 8.27 28.48
C PRO A 14 -9.59 8.73 27.55
N GLU A 15 -8.69 7.82 27.16
CA GLU A 15 -7.61 8.09 26.21
C GLU A 15 -8.12 8.32 24.77
N ILE A 16 -9.22 7.68 24.39
CA ILE A 16 -9.80 7.77 23.04
C ILE A 16 -10.97 8.76 23.02
N GLY A 17 -11.79 8.77 24.08
CA GLY A 17 -12.82 9.79 24.30
C GLY A 17 -13.97 9.76 23.29
N ILE A 18 -14.31 8.60 22.70
CA ILE A 18 -15.45 8.48 21.79
C ILE A 18 -16.62 7.84 22.54
N PRO A 19 -17.55 8.64 23.11
CA PRO A 19 -18.73 8.11 23.76
C PRO A 19 -19.69 7.56 22.70
N LEU A 20 -19.76 6.23 22.59
CA LEU A 20 -20.66 5.55 21.66
C LEU A 20 -21.53 4.53 22.37
N SER A 21 -22.85 4.63 22.25
CA SER A 21 -23.78 3.60 22.73
C SER A 21 -23.80 2.40 21.77
N ILE A 22 -24.24 1.23 22.26
CA ILE A 22 -24.33 0.03 21.41
C ILE A 22 -25.39 0.18 20.31
N GLN A 23 -26.46 0.95 20.57
CA GLN A 23 -27.49 1.26 19.59
C GLN A 23 -26.93 2.18 18.50
N GLN A 24 -26.18 3.22 18.90
CA GLN A 24 -25.49 4.10 17.96
C GLN A 24 -24.49 3.33 17.09
N TYR A 25 -23.73 2.41 17.66
CA TYR A 25 -22.80 1.55 16.90
C TYR A 25 -23.50 0.75 15.81
N LYS A 26 -24.66 0.15 16.13
CA LYS A 26 -25.44 -0.63 15.17
C LYS A 26 -25.94 0.22 14.00
N LEU A 27 -26.24 1.50 14.23
CA LEU A 27 -26.68 2.45 13.20
C LEU A 27 -25.51 3.01 12.37
N LEU A 28 -24.40 3.36 13.03
CA LEU A 28 -23.24 4.00 12.40
C LEU A 28 -22.41 3.04 11.54
N THR A 29 -22.51 1.73 11.77
CA THR A 29 -21.67 0.68 11.18
C THR A 29 -20.20 0.75 11.61
N PRO A 30 -19.47 -0.38 11.57
CA PRO A 30 -18.08 -0.44 12.00
C PRO A 30 -17.11 0.43 11.19
N SER A 31 -17.41 0.69 9.90
CA SER A 31 -16.56 1.48 9.01
C SER A 31 -16.50 2.96 9.42
N VAL A 32 -17.61 3.53 9.89
CA VAL A 32 -17.66 4.91 10.36
C VAL A 32 -16.88 5.08 11.66
N LEU A 33 -16.91 4.08 12.54
CA LEU A 33 -16.06 4.08 13.74
C LEU A 33 -14.58 4.13 13.36
N ILE A 34 -14.15 3.30 12.41
CA ILE A 34 -12.79 3.29 11.92
C ILE A 34 -12.42 4.66 11.33
N GLY A 35 -13.31 5.27 10.54
CA GLY A 35 -13.13 6.63 10.01
C GLY A 35 -12.89 7.67 11.12
N ARG A 36 -13.68 7.62 12.19
CA ARG A 36 -13.50 8.53 13.35
C ARG A 36 -12.16 8.32 14.05
N LEU A 37 -11.73 7.07 14.22
CA LEU A 37 -10.42 6.77 14.79
C LEU A 37 -9.26 7.28 13.92
N ILE A 38 -9.41 7.17 12.60
CA ILE A 38 -8.45 7.71 11.63
C ILE A 38 -8.37 9.24 11.76
N THR A 39 -9.51 9.93 11.85
CA THR A 39 -9.57 11.40 12.05
C THR A 39 -8.98 11.82 13.40
N ALA A 40 -9.14 11.00 14.44
CA ALA A 40 -8.53 11.21 15.75
C ALA A 40 -7.03 10.88 15.81
N HIS A 41 -6.39 10.61 14.67
CA HIS A 41 -4.99 10.17 14.57
C HIS A 41 -4.65 8.88 15.34
N GLN A 42 -5.66 8.04 15.65
CA GLN A 42 -5.51 6.77 16.36
C GLN A 42 -5.35 5.59 15.38
N HIS A 43 -4.38 5.66 14.45
CA HIS A 43 -4.23 4.68 13.36
C HIS A 43 -3.91 3.26 13.85
N LEU A 44 -3.09 3.12 14.90
CA LEU A 44 -2.73 1.81 15.47
C LEU A 44 -3.97 1.10 16.04
N LEU A 45 -4.82 1.85 16.74
CA LEU A 45 -6.04 1.30 17.30
C LEU A 45 -7.03 0.93 16.20
N ALA A 46 -7.19 1.81 15.20
CA ALA A 46 -8.04 1.55 14.05
C ALA A 46 -7.63 0.25 13.33
N LEU A 47 -6.33 0.01 13.19
CA LEU A 47 -5.79 -1.22 12.56
C LEU A 47 -6.11 -2.46 13.40
N LYS A 48 -5.84 -2.42 14.71
CA LYS A 48 -6.16 -3.53 15.63
C LYS A 48 -7.66 -3.85 15.66
N ILE A 49 -8.51 -2.83 15.67
CA ILE A 49 -9.97 -3.01 15.65
C ILE A 49 -10.42 -3.58 14.30
N SER A 50 -9.86 -3.09 13.19
CA SER A 50 -10.16 -3.60 11.84
C SER A 50 -9.77 -5.08 11.72
N GLU A 51 -8.59 -5.46 12.22
CA GLU A 51 -8.15 -6.86 12.27
C GLU A 51 -9.08 -7.72 13.13
N TYR A 52 -9.44 -7.23 14.33
CA TYR A 52 -10.31 -7.95 15.25
C TYR A 52 -11.73 -8.19 14.68
N LEU A 53 -12.23 -7.24 13.89
CA LEU A 53 -13.51 -7.30 13.19
C LEU A 53 -13.43 -8.00 11.82
N GLY A 54 -12.23 -8.28 11.31
CA GLY A 54 -12.02 -8.89 9.99
C GLY A 54 -12.31 -7.96 8.82
N MET A 55 -12.11 -6.65 8.99
CA MET A 55 -12.37 -5.62 7.99
C MET A 55 -11.12 -5.25 7.18
N ASN A 56 -11.33 -4.64 6.02
CA ASN A 56 -10.25 -4.15 5.15
C ASN A 56 -9.43 -3.06 5.85
N GLN A 57 -8.15 -3.33 6.05
CA GLN A 57 -7.19 -2.43 6.70
C GLN A 57 -6.59 -1.40 5.73
N GLU A 58 -6.81 -1.58 4.42
CA GLU A 58 -6.25 -0.74 3.36
C GLU A 58 -6.56 0.75 3.56
N VAL A 59 -7.78 1.08 3.97
CA VAL A 59 -8.22 2.47 4.18
C VAL A 59 -7.44 3.13 5.32
N VAL A 60 -7.25 2.40 6.43
CA VAL A 60 -6.52 2.88 7.61
C VAL A 60 -5.07 3.17 7.25
N ILE A 61 -4.44 2.25 6.53
CA ILE A 61 -3.00 2.31 6.24
C ILE A 61 -2.72 3.34 5.15
N LYS A 62 -3.57 3.44 4.13
CA LYS A 62 -3.50 4.51 3.14
C LYS A 62 -3.56 5.87 3.83
N HIS A 63 -4.53 6.09 4.71
CA HIS A 63 -4.65 7.36 5.41
C HIS A 63 -3.46 7.62 6.34
N TRP A 64 -2.98 6.61 7.06
CA TRP A 64 -1.78 6.72 7.88
C TRP A 64 -0.56 7.13 7.02
N ALA A 65 -0.35 6.49 5.88
CA ALA A 65 0.77 6.79 4.98
C ALA A 65 0.67 8.22 4.44
N CYS A 66 -0.51 8.64 3.98
CA CYS A 66 -0.78 10.02 3.54
C CYS A 66 -0.47 11.05 4.65
N SER A 67 -0.99 10.79 5.85
CA SER A 67 -0.77 11.65 7.01
C SER A 67 0.71 11.69 7.41
N LYS A 68 1.42 10.56 7.34
CA LYS A 68 2.85 10.46 7.64
C LYS A 68 3.70 11.23 6.63
N ILE A 69 3.40 11.11 5.33
CA ILE A 69 4.09 11.86 4.26
C ILE A 69 3.91 13.36 4.46
N THR A 70 2.68 13.78 4.78
CA THR A 70 2.36 15.20 4.99
C THR A 70 3.04 15.76 6.25
N ALA A 71 3.05 14.99 7.34
CA ALA A 71 3.69 15.40 8.59
C ALA A 71 5.23 15.38 8.54
N SER A 72 5.81 14.54 7.69
CA SER A 72 7.25 14.26 7.70
C SER A 72 8.03 15.05 6.65
N LEU A 73 7.62 16.30 6.35
CA LEU A 73 8.26 17.16 5.34
C LEU A 73 9.78 17.37 5.56
N ALA A 74 10.25 17.31 6.81
CA ALA A 74 11.66 17.47 7.17
C ALA A 74 12.49 16.18 7.10
N ILE A 75 11.87 15.00 6.98
CA ILE A 75 12.57 13.71 6.97
C ILE A 75 13.03 13.38 5.53
N PRO A 76 14.27 12.91 5.34
CA PRO A 76 14.76 12.50 4.03
C PRO A 76 13.93 11.36 3.44
N ASP A 77 13.74 11.40 2.12
CA ASP A 77 12.86 10.48 1.40
C ASP A 77 13.24 9.00 1.57
N ALA A 78 14.55 8.69 1.66
CA ALA A 78 15.03 7.32 1.85
C ALA A 78 14.59 6.72 3.19
N ALA A 79 14.73 7.46 4.30
CA ALA A 79 14.31 6.98 5.62
C ALA A 79 12.78 6.87 5.72
N LEU A 80 12.05 7.81 5.09
CA LEU A 80 10.60 7.75 5.05
C LEU A 80 10.10 6.55 4.24
N LEU A 81 10.77 6.21 3.14
CA LEU A 81 10.48 5.04 2.33
C LEU A 81 10.62 3.75 3.14
N GLU A 82 11.75 3.55 3.85
CA GLU A 82 11.96 2.33 4.65
C GLU A 82 10.87 2.15 5.70
N ILE A 83 10.51 3.21 6.42
CA ILE A 83 9.42 3.18 7.41
C ILE A 83 8.09 2.81 6.75
N LEU A 84 7.78 3.38 5.58
CA LEU A 84 6.55 3.06 4.85
C LEU A 84 6.56 1.60 4.39
N LEU A 85 7.65 1.13 3.79
CA LEU A 85 7.78 -0.24 3.30
C LEU A 85 7.65 -1.26 4.44
N ASP A 86 8.30 -1.04 5.57
CA ASP A 86 8.23 -1.98 6.70
C ASP A 86 6.83 -2.07 7.30
N LYS A 87 6.08 -0.97 7.33
CA LYS A 87 4.67 -0.99 7.77
C LYS A 87 3.72 -1.55 6.72
N LEU A 88 3.98 -1.31 5.43
CA LEU A 88 3.17 -1.86 4.34
C LEU A 88 3.37 -3.37 4.17
N LYS A 89 4.58 -3.89 4.37
CA LYS A 89 4.89 -5.34 4.33
C LYS A 89 4.09 -6.15 5.35
N LEU A 90 3.81 -5.57 6.52
CA LEU A 90 3.03 -6.22 7.58
C LEU A 90 1.56 -6.45 7.19
N CYS A 91 1.06 -5.73 6.19
CA CYS A 91 -0.35 -5.71 5.85
C CYS A 91 -0.56 -6.18 4.41
N LYS A 92 -1.08 -7.41 4.26
CA LYS A 92 -1.34 -8.04 2.96
C LYS A 92 -2.52 -7.37 2.26
N GLY A 93 -2.33 -6.92 1.02
CA GLY A 93 -3.40 -6.40 0.14
C GLY A 93 -3.32 -4.92 -0.23
N ILE A 94 -2.35 -4.16 0.28
CA ILE A 94 -2.34 -2.71 0.06
C ILE A 94 -1.81 -2.34 -1.32
N SER A 95 -2.50 -1.40 -1.99
CA SER A 95 -2.05 -0.77 -3.22
C SER A 95 -1.03 0.34 -2.94
N TYR A 96 0.25 0.08 -3.26
CA TYR A 96 1.35 1.04 -3.14
C TYR A 96 1.15 2.23 -4.09
N ALA A 97 0.50 2.00 -5.24
CA ALA A 97 0.19 3.03 -6.24
C ALA A 97 -0.66 4.19 -5.67
N ALA A 98 -1.62 3.89 -4.79
CA ALA A 98 -2.45 4.93 -4.18
C ALA A 98 -1.68 5.82 -3.20
N VAL A 99 -0.67 5.25 -2.53
CA VAL A 99 0.22 5.98 -1.62
C VAL A 99 1.24 6.80 -2.42
N ALA A 100 1.82 6.20 -3.47
CA ALA A 100 2.74 6.88 -4.39
C ALA A 100 2.09 8.10 -5.08
N ALA A 101 0.86 7.96 -5.57
CA ALA A 101 0.11 9.07 -6.16
C ALA A 101 -0.13 10.22 -5.17
N HIS A 102 -0.27 9.92 -3.88
CA HIS A 102 -0.37 10.95 -2.85
C HIS A 102 1.00 11.60 -2.56
N ALA A 103 2.07 10.81 -2.48
CA ALA A 103 3.43 11.33 -2.31
C ALA A 103 3.82 12.30 -3.43
N ASP A 104 3.45 11.98 -4.68
CA ASP A 104 3.67 12.85 -5.83
C ASP A 104 2.92 14.18 -5.71
N LYS A 105 1.64 14.13 -5.31
CA LYS A 105 0.82 15.33 -5.00
C LYS A 105 1.38 16.16 -3.85
N SER A 106 2.01 15.53 -2.87
CA SER A 106 2.71 16.21 -1.77
C SER A 106 4.06 16.80 -2.17
N GLY A 107 4.46 16.71 -3.45
CA GLY A 107 5.72 17.26 -3.97
C GLY A 107 6.94 16.34 -3.85
N ARG A 108 6.76 15.11 -3.33
CA ARG A 108 7.83 14.13 -3.11
C ARG A 108 7.88 13.10 -4.25
N ARG A 109 8.14 13.58 -5.46
CA ARG A 109 8.16 12.73 -6.67
C ARG A 109 9.20 11.60 -6.61
N LYS A 110 10.34 11.86 -5.96
CA LYS A 110 11.40 10.85 -5.74
C LYS A 110 10.89 9.69 -4.89
N LEU A 111 10.21 10.00 -3.78
CA LEU A 111 9.59 8.98 -2.92
C LEU A 111 8.46 8.23 -3.63
N ALA A 112 7.68 8.92 -4.47
CA ALA A 112 6.64 8.28 -5.28
C ALA A 112 7.22 7.26 -6.26
N ALA A 113 8.30 7.60 -6.98
CA ALA A 113 8.99 6.69 -7.89
C ALA A 113 9.50 5.44 -7.16
N LEU A 114 10.18 5.63 -6.02
CA LEU A 114 10.70 4.53 -5.21
C LEU A 114 9.60 3.60 -4.68
N LEU A 115 8.43 4.15 -4.28
CA LEU A 115 7.29 3.34 -3.84
C LEU A 115 6.69 2.48 -4.96
N VAL A 116 6.69 2.97 -6.20
CA VAL A 116 6.18 2.23 -7.36
C VAL A 116 7.14 1.09 -7.74
N GLU A 117 8.45 1.34 -7.71
CA GLU A 117 9.47 0.31 -7.98
C GLU A 117 9.41 -0.86 -6.97
N HIS A 118 9.04 -0.57 -5.73
CA HIS A 118 8.93 -1.55 -4.66
C HIS A 118 7.59 -2.31 -4.60
N GLU A 119 6.63 -2.08 -5.52
CA GLU A 119 5.34 -2.76 -5.48
C GLU A 119 5.53 -4.29 -5.63
N PRO A 120 5.14 -5.12 -4.64
CA PRO A 120 5.29 -6.57 -4.69
C PRO A 120 4.25 -7.23 -5.62
N ARG A 121 3.75 -6.52 -6.63
CA ARG A 121 3.16 -7.11 -7.83
C ARG A 121 4.28 -7.48 -8.81
N SER A 122 5.18 -8.33 -8.33
CA SER A 122 6.19 -9.03 -9.11
C SER A 122 5.60 -10.13 -10.01
N SER A 123 4.33 -10.00 -10.41
CA SER A 123 3.72 -10.81 -11.48
C SER A 123 3.73 -10.08 -12.83
N LYS A 124 4.09 -8.79 -12.90
CA LYS A 124 4.29 -8.07 -14.17
C LYS A 124 5.73 -7.72 -14.51
N GLN A 125 6.67 -7.82 -13.56
CA GLN A 125 8.09 -7.62 -13.85
C GLN A 125 8.72 -8.79 -14.62
N HIS A 126 8.17 -10.01 -14.54
CA HIS A 126 8.67 -11.13 -15.35
C HIS A 126 8.28 -11.03 -16.84
N LEU A 127 7.16 -10.38 -17.20
CA LEU A 127 6.79 -10.28 -18.62
C LEU A 127 7.70 -9.30 -19.39
N SER A 128 8.05 -8.15 -18.80
CA SER A 128 8.92 -7.17 -19.47
C SER A 128 10.32 -7.71 -19.75
N ALA A 129 10.90 -8.49 -18.83
CA ALA A 129 12.19 -9.14 -19.05
C ALA A 129 12.14 -10.26 -20.11
N MET A 130 11.02 -11.00 -20.20
CA MET A 130 10.86 -12.05 -21.23
C MET A 130 10.75 -11.49 -22.66
N TYR A 131 10.13 -10.32 -22.85
CA TYR A 131 10.09 -9.68 -24.18
C TYR A 131 11.46 -9.19 -24.65
N SER A 132 12.37 -8.83 -23.74
CA SER A 132 13.72 -8.40 -24.11
C SER A 132 14.61 -9.56 -24.56
N VAL A 133 14.54 -10.72 -23.86
CA VAL A 133 15.36 -11.89 -24.20
C VAL A 133 14.87 -12.60 -25.47
N SER A 134 13.55 -12.66 -25.68
CA SER A 134 12.98 -13.27 -26.90
C SER A 134 13.31 -12.46 -28.16
N PHE A 135 13.39 -11.13 -28.05
CA PHE A 135 13.74 -10.25 -29.18
C PHE A 135 15.21 -10.41 -29.60
N LEU A 136 16.13 -10.60 -28.64
CA LEU A 136 17.54 -10.85 -28.93
C LEU A 136 17.80 -12.25 -29.51
N ILE A 137 17.05 -13.27 -29.10
CA ILE A 137 17.18 -14.63 -29.67
C ILE A 137 16.66 -14.66 -31.12
N LEU A 138 15.51 -14.02 -31.40
CA LEU A 138 14.98 -13.93 -32.78
C LEU A 138 15.90 -13.13 -33.70
N TYR A 139 16.49 -12.03 -33.22
CA TYR A 139 17.43 -11.23 -34.02
C TYR A 139 18.76 -11.96 -34.24
N GLY A 140 19.23 -12.75 -33.27
CA GLY A 140 20.44 -13.56 -33.41
C GLY A 140 20.30 -14.74 -34.38
N ILE A 141 19.12 -15.36 -34.47
CA ILE A 141 18.86 -16.46 -35.42
C ILE A 141 18.70 -15.93 -36.84
N ALA A 142 18.08 -14.76 -37.02
CA ALA A 142 17.90 -14.15 -38.35
C ALA A 142 19.23 -13.79 -39.05
N LEU A 143 20.22 -13.30 -38.29
CA LEU A 143 21.56 -12.99 -38.81
C LEU A 143 22.40 -14.23 -39.14
N ALA A 144 22.06 -15.41 -38.60
CA ALA A 144 22.77 -16.65 -38.90
C ALA A 144 22.27 -17.33 -40.19
N THR A 145 21.04 -17.02 -40.65
CA THR A 145 20.44 -17.65 -41.85
C THR A 145 20.73 -16.91 -43.15
N GLU A 146 21.23 -15.67 -43.11
CA GLU A 146 21.57 -14.88 -44.30
C GLU A 146 23.04 -15.06 -44.77
N GLY A 147 23.83 -15.87 -44.06
CA GLY A 147 25.28 -16.03 -44.31
C GLY A 147 25.71 -17.21 -45.20
N TRP A 148 24.80 -18.05 -45.68
CA TRP A 148 25.15 -19.27 -46.44
C TRP A 148 24.29 -19.44 -47.69
N GLY A 149 24.43 -18.52 -48.63
CA GLY A 149 23.59 -18.50 -49.84
C GLY A 149 24.22 -17.95 -51.11
N LEU A 150 25.54 -17.78 -51.22
CA LEU A 150 26.20 -17.48 -52.50
C LEU A 150 27.61 -18.09 -52.57
N MET A 151 27.67 -19.42 -52.66
CA MET A 151 28.82 -20.12 -53.22
C MET A 151 28.30 -21.30 -54.04
N GLN A 152 27.75 -21.00 -55.22
CA GLN A 152 27.73 -21.85 -56.42
C GLN A 152 27.38 -20.97 -57.64
N VAL A 153 28.41 -20.50 -58.35
CA VAL A 153 28.75 -20.76 -59.78
C VAL A 153 30.23 -20.45 -59.95
#